data_AF-A0A1Q2M6N5-F1
#
_entry.id   AF-A0A1Q2M6N5-F1
#
_cell.length_a   1.000
_cell.length_b   1.000
_cell.length_c   1.000
_cell.angle_alpha   90.00
_cell.angle_beta   90.00
_cell.angle_gamma   90.00
#
_symmetry.space_group_name_H-M   'P 1'
#
loop_
_entity.id
_entity.type
_entity.pdbx_description
1 polymer ?
#
loop_
_entity_poly.entity_id
_entity_poly.type
_entity_poly.pdbx_seq_one_letter_code
_entity_poly.pdbx_strand_id
1 'polypeptide(L)' 'MNIQDYLDILRCPHCTAENKGLLSEVKSDWLGCSDCGRQYPMVEGIPVMLPEEGDKWQGVAASELPTISEHDRFVNSTD' A
#
# COMPACT_ATOMS: atom_id res chain seq x y z
N MET A 1 16.72 -8.11 20.66
CA MET A 1 15.82 -7.55 19.63
C MET A 1 15.71 -8.59 18.54
N ASN A 2 14.55 -9.23 18.39
CA ASN A 2 14.33 -10.32 17.45
C ASN A 2 13.86 -9.73 16.11
N ILE A 3 14.30 -10.26 14.97
CA ILE A 3 13.85 -9.79 13.64
C ILE A 3 12.34 -9.93 13.45
N GLN A 4 11.73 -10.87 14.17
CA GLN A 4 10.29 -11.08 14.19
C GLN A 4 9.51 -9.84 14.66
N ASP A 5 10.08 -9.05 15.58
CA ASP A 5 9.47 -7.83 16.12
C ASP A 5 9.45 -6.68 15.09
N TYR A 6 10.31 -6.72 14.07
CA TYR A 6 10.39 -5.71 13.02
C TYR A 6 9.45 -5.98 11.84
N LEU A 7 9.08 -7.24 11.62
CA LEU A 7 8.20 -7.63 10.52
C LEU A 7 6.77 -7.06 10.66
N ASP A 8 6.41 -6.59 11.86
CA ASP A 8 5.13 -5.94 12.11
C ASP A 8 5.05 -4.50 11.58
N ILE A 9 6.15 -3.90 11.16
CA ILE A 9 6.18 -2.50 10.69
C ILE A 9 5.50 -2.35 9.31
N LEU A 10 5.65 -3.32 8.40
CA LEU A 10 5.13 -3.23 7.03
C LEU A 10 3.84 -4.04 6.83
N ARG A 11 2.85 -3.78 7.68
CA ARG A 11 1.53 -4.42 7.60
C ARG A 11 0.46 -3.45 7.13
N CYS A 12 -0.53 -3.99 6.43
CA CYS A 12 -1.74 -3.28 6.03
C CYS A 12 -2.42 -2.65 7.25
N PRO A 13 -2.69 -1.33 7.25
CA PRO A 13 -3.29 -0.63 8.39
C PRO A 13 -4.69 -1.17 8.73
N HIS A 14 -5.38 -1.74 7.76
CA HIS A 14 -6.70 -2.34 7.96
C HIS A 14 -6.64 -3.73 8.63
N CYS A 15 -5.66 -4.57 8.28
CA CYS A 15 -5.60 -5.98 8.72
C CYS A 15 -4.68 -6.20 9.93
N THR A 16 -3.84 -5.22 10.28
CA THR A 16 -2.84 -5.34 11.34
C THR A 16 -3.45 -5.66 12.72
N ALA A 17 -4.69 -5.23 12.99
CA ALA A 17 -5.40 -5.52 14.24
C ALA A 17 -5.58 -7.04 14.50
N GLU A 18 -5.56 -7.87 13.46
CA GLU A 18 -5.65 -9.33 13.55
C GLU A 18 -4.29 -10.03 13.43
N ASN A 19 -3.17 -9.31 13.53
CA ASN A 19 -1.82 -9.80 13.20
C ASN A 19 -1.69 -10.35 11.77
N LYS A 20 -2.53 -9.88 10.85
CA LYS A 20 -2.52 -10.20 9.41
C LYS A 20 -2.00 -9.00 8.62
N GLY A 21 -2.13 -9.06 7.31
CA GLY A 21 -1.92 -7.94 6.42
C GLY A 21 -0.49 -7.79 5.94
N LEU A 22 0.24 -8.87 5.70
CA LEU A 22 1.59 -8.75 5.15
C LEU A 22 1.53 -8.03 3.79
N LEU A 23 2.35 -7.00 3.63
CA LEU A 23 2.48 -6.26 2.38
C LEU A 23 3.66 -6.79 1.56
N SER A 24 3.44 -6.94 0.26
CA SER A 24 4.47 -7.30 -0.71
C SER A 24 4.36 -6.42 -1.95
N GLU A 25 5.47 -6.23 -2.64
CA GLU A 25 5.47 -5.52 -3.92
C GLU A 25 4.65 -6.29 -4.96
N VAL A 26 3.69 -5.60 -5.60
CA VAL A 26 2.84 -6.18 -6.67
C VAL A 26 3.14 -5.57 -8.04
N LYS A 27 3.73 -4.38 -8.04
CA LYS A 27 4.23 -3.60 -9.17
C LYS A 27 5.26 -2.61 -8.61
N SER A 28 6.19 -2.11 -9.44
CA SER A 28 7.07 -0.99 -9.06
C SER A 28 6.26 0.12 -8.39
N ASP A 29 6.71 0.54 -7.21
CA ASP A 29 6.08 1.57 -6.39
C ASP A 29 4.67 1.24 -5.88
N TRP A 30 4.33 -0.05 -5.75
CA TRP A 30 3.05 -0.51 -5.22
C TRP A 30 3.21 -1.66 -4.24
N LEU A 31 2.60 -1.52 -3.06
CA LEU A 31 2.49 -2.57 -2.05
C LEU A 31 1.08 -3.12 -2.03
N GLY A 32 0.92 -4.43 -2.16
CA GLY A 32 -0.36 -5.13 -2.08
C GLY A 32 -0.48 -5.97 -0.82
N CYS A 33 -1.68 -5.98 -0.23
CA CYS A 33 -2.04 -6.87 0.88
C CYS A 33 -2.70 -8.14 0.35
N SER A 34 -2.13 -9.31 0.64
CA SER A 34 -2.70 -10.61 0.22
C SER A 34 -3.98 -11.00 0.96
N ASP A 35 -4.22 -10.46 2.17
CA ASP A 35 -5.39 -10.82 2.98
C ASP A 35 -6.66 -10.09 2.56
N CYS A 36 -6.58 -8.80 2.21
CA CYS A 36 -7.74 -7.98 1.87
C CYS A 36 -7.73 -7.43 0.44
N GLY A 37 -6.63 -7.56 -0.30
CA GLY A 37 -6.50 -7.07 -1.68
C GLY A 37 -6.36 -5.55 -1.81
N ARG A 38 -6.26 -4.79 -0.71
CA ARG A 38 -5.94 -3.35 -0.75
C ARG A 38 -4.51 -3.15 -1.25
N GLN A 39 -4.29 -2.07 -1.99
CA GLN A 39 -3.00 -1.75 -2.59
C GLN A 39 -2.65 -0.28 -2.32
N TYR A 40 -1.39 -0.03 -1.96
CA TYR A 40 -0.89 1.26 -1.51
C TYR A 40 0.26 1.71 -2.40
N PRO A 41 0.21 2.91 -2.99
CA PRO A 41 1.31 3.43 -3.78
C PRO A 41 2.48 3.87 -2.89
N MET A 42 3.68 3.80 -3.43
CA MET A 42 4.90 4.36 -2.86
C MET A 42 5.19 5.67 -3.56
N VAL A 43 5.17 6.79 -2.82
CA VAL A 43 5.46 8.12 -3.36
C VAL A 43 6.74 8.61 -2.71
N GLU A 44 7.74 8.95 -3.52
CA GLU A 44 9.08 9.38 -3.05
C GLU A 44 9.72 8.35 -2.09
N GLY A 45 9.49 7.06 -2.34
CA GLY A 45 9.97 5.96 -1.49
C GLY A 45 9.22 5.80 -0.16
N ILE A 46 8.12 6.53 0.06
CA ILE A 46 7.28 6.42 1.26
C ILE A 46 5.93 5.79 0.88
N PRO A 47 5.52 4.67 1.51
CA PRO A 47 4.21 4.10 1.25
C PRO A 47 3.08 4.99 1.78
N VAL A 48 2.09 5.26 0.94
CA VAL A 48 0.89 6.03 1.30
C VAL A 48 -0.11 5.10 2.01
N MET A 49 0.11 4.88 3.31
CA MET A 49 -0.66 3.95 4.16
C MET A 49 -1.97 4.54 4.68
N LEU A 50 -2.67 5.34 3.87
CA LEU A 50 -3.98 5.88 4.21
C LEU A 50 -5.06 4.84 3.86
N PRO A 51 -6.02 4.53 4.76
CA PRO A 51 -7.08 3.56 4.47
C PRO A 51 -7.85 3.86 3.17
N GLU A 52 -8.19 5.13 2.96
CA GLU A 52 -8.90 5.63 1.78
C GLU A 52 -8.13 5.38 0.48
N GLU A 53 -6.80 5.52 0.52
CA GLU A 53 -5.97 5.24 -0.65
C GLU A 53 -5.95 3.74 -0.95
N GLY A 54 -5.83 2.90 0.08
CA GLY A 54 -5.90 1.44 -0.07
C GLY A 54 -7.23 0.95 -0.64
N ASP A 55 -8.34 1.63 -0.30
CA ASP A 55 -9.69 1.32 -0.78
C ASP A 55 -9.85 1.62 -2.28
N LYS A 56 -9.23 2.70 -2.80
CA LYS A 56 -9.29 3.05 -4.24
C LYS A 56 -8.77 1.94 -5.16
N TRP A 57 -7.78 1.19 -4.69
CA TRP A 57 -7.04 0.20 -5.48
C TRP A 57 -7.32 -1.24 -5.04
N GLN A 58 -8.34 -1.44 -4.18
CA GLN A 58 -8.67 -2.77 -3.69
C GLN A 58 -9.13 -3.68 -4.84
N GLY A 59 -8.43 -4.78 -5.06
CA GLY A 59 -8.77 -5.78 -6.08
C GLY A 59 -8.48 -5.37 -7.53
N VAL A 60 -7.91 -4.18 -7.78
CA VAL A 60 -7.43 -3.76 -9.11
C VAL A 60 -6.28 -4.67 -9.54
N ALA A 61 -6.26 -5.14 -10.79
CA ALA A 61 -5.16 -5.98 -11.24
C ALA A 61 -3.84 -5.18 -11.26
N ALA A 62 -2.72 -5.82 -10.89
CA ALA A 62 -1.42 -5.14 -10.86
C ALA A 62 -1.04 -4.48 -12.20
N SER A 63 -1.48 -5.03 -13.33
CA SER A 63 -1.29 -4.46 -14.67
C SER A 63 -2.07 -3.18 -14.94
N GLU A 64 -3.14 -2.92 -14.19
CA GLU A 64 -4.04 -1.77 -14.34
C GLU A 64 -3.72 -0.63 -13.38
N LEU A 65 -2.88 -0.88 -12.36
CA LEU A 65 -2.39 0.17 -11.49
C LEU A 65 -1.64 1.22 -12.30
N PRO A 66 -1.77 2.52 -11.99
CA PRO A 66 -1.02 3.56 -12.67
C PRO A 66 0.47 3.46 -12.33
N THR A 67 1.30 4.08 -13.15
CA THR A 67 2.72 4.29 -12.82
C THR A 67 2.82 5.53 -11.96
N ILE A 68 3.45 5.42 -10.79
CA ILE A 68 3.62 6.56 -9.89
C ILE A 68 4.73 7.46 -10.43
N SER A 69 4.39 8.72 -10.68
CA SER A 69 5.29 9.79 -11.09
C SER A 69 5.46 10.81 -9.95
N GLU A 70 6.53 11.59 -9.98
CA GLU A 70 6.86 12.58 -8.93
C GLU A 70 5.73 13.60 -8.66
N HIS A 71 4.82 13.81 -9.61
CA HIS A 71 3.75 14.78 -9.48
C HIS A 71 2.54 14.28 -8.69
N ASP A 72 2.48 12.98 -8.37
CA ASP A 72 1.23 12.32 -7.92
C ASP A 72 0.87 12.58 -6.45
N ARG A 73 1.74 13.25 -5.68
CA ARG A 73 1.50 13.56 -4.26
C ARG A 73 0.29 14.50 -4.03
N PHE A 74 -0.12 15.27 -5.04
CA PHE A 74 -1.15 16.31 -4.92
C PHE A 74 -2.29 16.20 -5.94
N VAL A 75 -2.30 15.22 -6.85
CA VAL A 75 -3.27 15.22 -7.97
C VAL A 75 -4.69 14.81 -7.55
N ASN A 76 -4.87 14.30 -6.33
CA ASN A 76 -6.20 13.99 -5.77
C ASN A 76 -6.76 15.07 -4.83
N SER A 77 -6.08 16.21 -4.63
CA SER A 77 -6.77 17.41 -4.13
C SER A 77 -7.51 18.05 -5.30
N THR A 78 -8.78 17.70 -5.39
CA THR A 78 -9.81 18.31 -6.23
C THR A 78 -9.62 19.83 -6.41
N ASP A 79 -9.59 20.26 -7.67
CA ASP A 79 -10.23 21.53 -8.06
C ASP A 79 -11.75 21.46 -7.79
#